data_AF-A0A955G1H9-F1
#
_entry.id   AF-A0A955G1H9-F1
#
_cell.length_a   1.000
_cell.length_b   1.000
_cell.length_c   1.000
_cell.angle_alpha   90.00
_cell.angle_beta   90.00
_cell.angle_gamma   90.00
#
_symmetry.space_group_name_H-M   'P 1'
#
loop_
_entity.id
_entity.type
_entity.pdbx_description
1 polymer ?
#
loop_
_entity_poly.entity_id
_entity_poly.type
_entity_poly.pdbx_seq_one_letter_code
_entity_poly.pdbx_strand_id
1 'polypeptide(L)'
;MRRFITAIVVSVLGVVLSAQSGYALSSNPKMFISADNTFYIYAKGGETLSATFTRVVEEEVFGTVRGDVNVTVEGPSFTKQSCVLKAAVPVGQGCSFNNLAVPATGIWRITFTVPTTANSYPEVSPTVKWAKNFFKWSISVNKEGVEQKGRIWTEQYAIRQPAPANYAVDFDSYYISENGYIYRAKEKGYNGQISTLSADGIGIRSGKDCTSVYKSTEVSDKKYSPALEACGNGYKLFFEEPAGDLPDKAKRWDGKIDWVRPDIKKPQLSELHFEPDSAQDQQSGTISFFLYNFIGQYEIKIDIDNDGSFDGQSDVTIRAQMKNLSNGLQRIRFDGVDRQGQIIPRGQKIGIKVAITRVAEIHLVAADVEGRTGGLELTRMNGENAPVSDMCWNDTDLKPLTLDSLMPTDLDGRSCPGSTGGVHAWVYNDESWGNARYIDDWAFASVKLTGNDSIVYPQDDEEKAVNEGSNTLVVGAMLIGVLAVVGLVVFVIIKIKKKKNNQNIPPGPPSPPAPPSLTITGQGDSPPGFNGSNGPPPPPPAQ
;
A
#
# COMPACT_ATOMS: atom_id res chain seq x y z
N MET A 1 -80.38 23.46 2.79
CA MET A 1 -80.46 22.35 1.83
C MET A 1 -80.30 22.89 0.40
N ARG A 2 -79.06 23.09 -0.06
CA ARG A 2 -78.70 23.25 -1.49
C ARG A 2 -77.18 23.20 -1.63
N ARG A 3 -76.74 22.41 -2.61
CA ARG A 3 -75.39 21.89 -2.85
C ARG A 3 -74.51 22.95 -3.53
N PHE A 4 -73.23 22.99 -3.20
CA PHE A 4 -72.17 23.48 -4.09
C PHE A 4 -71.03 22.47 -4.08
N ILE A 5 -70.85 21.79 -5.21
CA ILE A 5 -69.74 20.90 -5.51
C ILE A 5 -68.73 21.75 -6.27
N THR A 6 -67.55 21.96 -5.70
CA THR A 6 -66.41 22.56 -6.39
C THR A 6 -65.39 21.47 -6.67
N ALA A 7 -65.30 21.06 -7.93
CA ALA A 7 -64.27 20.15 -8.41
C ALA A 7 -62.95 20.92 -8.56
N ILE A 8 -61.94 20.54 -7.78
CA ILE A 8 -60.57 21.01 -7.95
C ILE A 8 -59.86 20.00 -8.86
N VAL A 9 -59.56 20.43 -10.08
CA VAL A 9 -58.66 19.74 -11.01
C VAL A 9 -57.24 20.05 -10.55
N VAL A 10 -56.57 19.07 -9.95
CA VAL A 10 -55.14 19.14 -9.63
C VAL A 10 -54.36 18.74 -10.89
N SER A 11 -53.82 19.73 -11.59
CA SER A 11 -52.85 19.53 -12.66
C SER A 11 -51.50 19.14 -12.06
N VAL A 12 -51.16 17.85 -12.12
CA VAL A 12 -49.83 17.36 -11.77
C VAL A 12 -48.87 17.75 -12.90
N LEU A 13 -48.13 18.85 -12.70
CA LEU A 13 -46.94 19.15 -13.50
C LEU A 13 -45.88 18.09 -13.17
N GLY A 14 -45.66 17.16 -14.10
CA GLY A 14 -44.50 16.27 -14.06
C GLY A 14 -43.22 17.08 -14.27
N VAL A 15 -42.50 17.36 -13.19
CA VAL A 15 -41.11 17.83 -13.27
C VAL A 15 -40.29 16.67 -13.83
N VAL A 16 -39.94 16.73 -15.12
CA VAL A 16 -38.93 15.87 -15.70
C VAL A 16 -37.60 16.31 -15.08
N LEU A 17 -37.22 15.67 -13.97
CA LEU A 17 -35.86 15.72 -13.46
C LEU A 17 -34.97 15.12 -14.56
N SER A 18 -34.29 15.99 -15.29
CA SER A 18 -33.21 15.58 -16.19
C SER A 18 -32.18 14.87 -15.32
N ALA A 19 -32.09 13.55 -15.42
CA ALA A 19 -31.04 12.80 -14.77
C ALA A 19 -29.71 13.41 -15.25
N GLN A 20 -28.95 14.01 -14.33
CA GLN A 20 -27.59 14.45 -14.63
C GLN A 20 -26.85 13.20 -15.10
N SER A 21 -26.45 13.20 -16.37
CA SER A 21 -25.54 12.19 -16.92
C SER A 21 -24.32 12.15 -16.01
N GLY A 22 -24.04 10.99 -15.40
CA GLY A 22 -22.86 10.78 -14.59
C GLY A 22 -21.62 11.18 -15.38
N TYR A 23 -20.90 12.18 -14.88
CA TYR A 23 -19.65 12.61 -15.49
C TYR A 23 -18.56 11.63 -15.08
N ALA A 24 -17.91 11.05 -16.09
CA ALA A 24 -16.74 10.20 -15.90
C ALA A 24 -15.71 10.85 -14.97
N LEU A 25 -15.09 10.04 -14.10
CA LEU A 25 -13.95 10.48 -13.32
C LEU A 25 -12.85 11.01 -14.25
N SER A 26 -12.41 12.25 -14.00
CA SER A 26 -11.44 12.96 -14.82
C SER A 26 -10.45 13.72 -13.96
N SER A 27 -9.25 13.93 -14.50
CA SER A 27 -8.27 14.78 -13.85
C SER A 27 -8.86 16.19 -13.67
N ASN A 28 -8.54 16.82 -12.54
CA ASN A 28 -8.93 18.20 -12.31
C ASN A 28 -8.45 19.07 -13.49
N PRO A 29 -9.23 20.05 -13.99
CA PRO A 29 -8.81 20.89 -15.10
C PRO A 29 -7.47 21.63 -14.91
N LYS A 30 -7.02 21.76 -13.66
CA LYS A 30 -5.74 22.36 -13.27
C LYS A 30 -4.62 21.34 -13.00
N MET A 31 -4.92 20.05 -12.99
CA MET A 31 -3.97 18.95 -12.77
C MET A 31 -3.87 18.07 -14.01
N PHE A 32 -2.64 17.81 -14.42
CA PHE A 32 -2.31 17.05 -15.62
C PHE A 32 -1.40 15.89 -15.27
N ILE A 33 -1.20 15.00 -16.25
CA ILE A 33 -0.09 14.06 -16.22
C ILE A 33 0.84 14.38 -17.39
N SER A 34 2.13 14.34 -17.11
CA SER A 34 3.19 14.34 -18.11
C SER A 34 4.26 13.29 -17.79
N ALA A 35 4.00 12.46 -16.78
CA ALA A 35 4.89 11.43 -16.28
C ALA A 35 4.30 10.03 -16.40
N ASP A 36 5.16 9.03 -16.21
CA ASP A 36 4.73 7.65 -16.03
C ASP A 36 3.66 7.55 -14.94
N ASN A 37 2.50 6.99 -15.30
CA ASN A 37 1.38 6.78 -14.38
C ASN A 37 0.76 5.41 -14.63
N THR A 38 0.34 4.75 -13.57
CA THR A 38 -0.44 3.51 -13.65
C THR A 38 -1.76 3.69 -12.93
N PHE A 39 -2.85 3.51 -13.66
CA PHE A 39 -4.20 3.48 -13.11
C PHE A 39 -4.66 2.03 -13.03
N TYR A 40 -5.29 1.68 -11.93
CA TYR A 40 -5.92 0.41 -11.71
C TYR A 40 -7.42 0.58 -11.58
N ILE A 41 -8.15 -0.40 -12.07
CA ILE A 41 -9.60 -0.34 -12.14
C ILE A 41 -10.16 -1.69 -11.73
N TYR A 42 -11.12 -1.70 -10.81
CA TYR A 42 -11.94 -2.88 -10.57
C TYR A 42 -13.15 -2.85 -11.49
N ALA A 43 -13.31 -3.87 -12.33
CA ALA A 43 -14.46 -4.00 -13.22
C ALA A 43 -15.03 -5.42 -13.18
N LYS A 44 -16.35 -5.54 -13.29
CA LYS A 44 -17.09 -6.80 -13.30
C LYS A 44 -17.35 -7.25 -14.75
N GLY A 45 -17.37 -8.56 -14.98
CA GLY A 45 -17.70 -9.13 -16.28
C GLY A 45 -19.05 -8.61 -16.80
N GLY A 46 -19.08 -8.18 -18.06
CA GLY A 46 -20.25 -7.58 -18.71
C GLY A 46 -20.34 -6.04 -18.57
N GLU A 47 -19.48 -5.42 -17.78
CA GLU A 47 -19.33 -3.96 -17.77
C GLU A 47 -18.52 -3.47 -18.98
N THR A 48 -18.43 -2.15 -19.15
CA THR A 48 -17.61 -1.50 -20.16
C THR A 48 -16.62 -0.54 -19.51
N LEU A 49 -15.39 -0.47 -20.05
CA LEU A 49 -14.34 0.44 -19.62
C LEU A 49 -14.11 1.48 -20.72
N SER A 50 -14.09 2.76 -20.35
CA SER A 50 -13.72 3.85 -21.24
C SER A 50 -12.57 4.65 -20.63
N ALA A 51 -11.60 5.02 -21.45
CA ALA A 51 -10.44 5.82 -21.02
C ALA A 51 -10.00 6.78 -22.12
N THR A 52 -9.72 8.03 -21.75
CA THR A 52 -9.22 9.06 -22.66
C THR A 52 -8.00 9.75 -22.07
N PHE A 53 -7.05 10.09 -22.95
CA PHE A 53 -5.85 10.83 -22.63
C PHE A 53 -5.67 11.89 -23.71
N THR A 54 -5.90 13.15 -23.37
CA THR A 54 -5.99 14.25 -24.33
C THR A 54 -4.92 15.28 -24.06
N ARG A 55 -4.12 15.62 -25.08
CA ARG A 55 -3.10 16.66 -24.96
C ARG A 55 -3.76 18.00 -24.71
N VAL A 56 -3.20 18.77 -23.79
CA VAL A 56 -3.60 20.15 -23.52
C VAL A 56 -2.58 21.16 -24.06
N VAL A 57 -2.87 22.45 -23.92
CA VAL A 57 -2.00 23.51 -24.43
C VAL A 57 -0.75 23.70 -23.55
N GLU A 58 -0.88 23.34 -22.28
CA GLU A 58 0.20 23.37 -21.30
C GLU A 58 1.30 22.36 -21.66
N GLU A 59 2.53 22.74 -21.36
CA GLU A 59 3.73 21.95 -21.63
C GLU A 59 4.78 22.16 -20.55
N GLU A 60 5.72 21.23 -20.50
CA GLU A 60 6.87 21.30 -19.62
C GLU A 60 7.81 22.41 -20.06
N VAL A 61 8.22 23.24 -19.11
CA VAL A 61 9.13 24.36 -19.33
C VAL A 61 10.59 23.95 -19.17
N PHE A 62 10.88 22.91 -18.38
CA PHE A 62 12.23 22.43 -18.13
C PHE A 62 12.62 21.38 -19.16
N GLY A 63 13.67 21.64 -19.95
CA GLY A 63 14.60 20.70 -20.64
C GLY A 63 14.13 19.33 -21.15
N THR A 64 12.85 19.03 -21.19
CA THR A 64 12.28 17.73 -21.49
C THR A 64 12.01 17.64 -22.97
N VAL A 65 12.12 16.41 -23.45
CA VAL A 65 11.86 16.11 -24.85
C VAL A 65 10.39 15.80 -25.05
N ARG A 66 9.87 16.19 -26.22
CA ARG A 66 8.65 15.57 -26.74
C ARG A 66 9.02 14.22 -27.31
N GLY A 67 8.23 13.21 -27.00
CA GLY A 67 8.33 11.91 -27.66
C GLY A 67 7.01 11.18 -27.60
N ASP A 68 7.00 10.00 -28.21
CA ASP A 68 5.83 9.14 -28.27
C ASP A 68 5.50 8.57 -26.88
N VAL A 69 4.28 8.82 -26.40
CA VAL A 69 3.76 8.24 -25.16
C VAL A 69 2.92 7.01 -25.51
N ASN A 70 3.17 5.90 -24.82
CA ASN A 70 2.39 4.67 -24.97
C ASN A 70 1.35 4.57 -23.87
N VAL A 71 0.07 4.48 -24.26
CA VAL A 71 -1.02 4.16 -23.35
C VAL A 71 -1.46 2.73 -23.61
N THR A 72 -1.47 1.89 -22.57
CA THR A 72 -1.82 0.47 -22.67
C THR A 72 -2.90 0.11 -21.68
N VAL A 73 -3.90 -0.67 -22.13
CA VAL A 73 -4.98 -1.22 -21.31
C VAL A 73 -4.87 -2.75 -21.29
N GLU A 74 -4.88 -3.32 -20.09
CA GLU A 74 -4.81 -4.76 -19.84
C GLU A 74 -5.83 -5.17 -18.77
N GLY A 75 -6.36 -6.39 -18.89
CA GLY A 75 -7.35 -6.93 -17.97
C GLY A 75 -7.39 -8.45 -17.99
N PRO A 76 -8.03 -9.09 -17.00
CA PRO A 76 -8.17 -10.54 -16.97
C PRO A 76 -8.92 -11.04 -18.22
N SER A 77 -8.35 -12.02 -18.91
CA SER A 77 -8.91 -12.59 -20.14
C SER A 77 -9.17 -11.56 -21.26
N PHE A 78 -8.51 -10.41 -21.20
CA PHE A 78 -8.61 -9.34 -22.19
C PHE A 78 -7.34 -9.28 -23.05
N THR A 79 -7.51 -9.18 -24.36
CA THR A 79 -6.39 -8.93 -25.27
C THR A 79 -5.89 -7.51 -25.06
N LYS A 80 -4.65 -7.38 -24.58
CA LYS A 80 -3.94 -6.10 -24.42
C LYS A 80 -4.20 -5.18 -25.62
N GLN A 81 -4.61 -3.95 -25.34
CA GLN A 81 -4.73 -2.89 -26.33
C GLN A 81 -3.78 -1.75 -26.00
N SER A 82 -3.24 -1.10 -27.03
CA SER A 82 -2.33 0.02 -26.87
C SER A 82 -2.63 1.10 -27.90
N CYS A 83 -2.37 2.35 -27.52
CA CYS A 83 -2.42 3.52 -28.37
C CYS A 83 -1.15 4.35 -28.16
N VAL A 84 -0.64 4.94 -29.23
CA VAL A 84 0.59 5.75 -29.20
C VAL A 84 0.23 7.21 -29.46
N LEU A 85 0.40 8.06 -28.44
CA LEU A 85 0.33 9.51 -28.55
C LEU A 85 1.63 10.00 -29.18
N LYS A 86 1.60 10.41 -30.44
CA LYS A 86 2.81 10.89 -31.12
C LYS A 86 3.40 12.13 -30.46
N ALA A 87 4.73 12.29 -30.54
CA ALA A 87 5.44 13.47 -30.02
C ALA A 87 4.80 14.81 -30.44
N ALA A 88 4.29 14.87 -31.67
CA ALA A 88 3.62 16.03 -32.28
C ALA A 88 2.08 15.93 -32.26
N VAL A 89 1.47 15.13 -31.38
CA VAL A 89 0.01 15.03 -31.23
C VAL A 89 -0.60 16.43 -31.05
N PRO A 90 -1.62 16.85 -31.81
CA PRO A 90 -2.24 18.18 -31.64
C PRO A 90 -2.94 18.36 -30.28
N VAL A 91 -3.08 19.61 -29.84
CA VAL A 91 -3.89 19.95 -28.66
C VAL A 91 -5.35 19.52 -28.90
N GLY A 92 -5.99 18.92 -27.90
CA GLY A 92 -7.34 18.38 -28.00
C GLY A 92 -7.43 16.99 -28.65
N GLN A 93 -6.32 16.45 -29.15
CA GLN A 93 -6.24 15.06 -29.63
C GLN A 93 -5.52 14.17 -28.62
N GLY A 94 -5.71 12.87 -28.79
CA GLY A 94 -4.94 11.88 -28.05
C GLY A 94 -5.47 10.46 -28.19
N CYS A 95 -5.38 9.68 -27.12
CA CYS A 95 -5.75 8.27 -27.09
C CYS A 95 -7.13 8.11 -26.47
N SER A 96 -7.96 7.27 -27.09
CA SER A 96 -9.31 6.97 -26.63
C SER A 96 -9.54 5.46 -26.72
N PHE A 97 -9.98 4.89 -25.62
CA PHE A 97 -10.49 3.54 -25.51
C PHE A 97 -11.97 3.67 -25.20
N ASN A 98 -12.84 3.32 -26.14
CA ASN A 98 -14.26 3.58 -26.04
C ASN A 98 -15.01 2.27 -25.80
N ASN A 99 -15.72 2.18 -24.68
CA ASN A 99 -16.61 1.08 -24.34
C ASN A 99 -15.97 -0.30 -24.51
N LEU A 100 -14.73 -0.47 -24.02
CA LEU A 100 -14.06 -1.76 -24.02
C LEU A 100 -14.88 -2.74 -23.20
N ALA A 101 -15.33 -3.83 -23.82
CA ALA A 101 -16.04 -4.88 -23.11
C ALA A 101 -15.13 -5.51 -22.03
N VAL A 102 -15.68 -5.73 -20.84
CA VAL A 102 -14.99 -6.40 -19.72
C VAL A 102 -15.36 -7.89 -19.76
N PRO A 103 -14.56 -8.78 -20.37
CA PRO A 103 -14.92 -10.20 -20.51
C PRO A 103 -14.86 -10.98 -19.19
N ALA A 104 -14.08 -10.51 -18.22
CA ALA A 104 -13.95 -11.15 -16.91
C ALA A 104 -13.78 -10.12 -15.79
N THR A 105 -14.36 -10.45 -14.63
CA THR A 105 -14.23 -9.65 -13.41
C THR A 105 -12.77 -9.64 -12.92
N GLY A 106 -12.26 -8.47 -12.57
CA GLY A 106 -11.01 -8.36 -11.83
C GLY A 106 -10.38 -6.97 -11.87
N ILE A 107 -9.07 -6.92 -11.62
CA ILE A 107 -8.25 -5.70 -11.64
C ILE A 107 -7.67 -5.52 -13.03
N TRP A 108 -8.09 -4.43 -13.65
CA TRP A 108 -7.59 -3.91 -14.91
C TRP A 108 -6.50 -2.88 -14.64
N ARG A 109 -5.63 -2.69 -15.63
CA ARG A 109 -4.51 -1.76 -15.57
C ARG A 109 -4.48 -0.90 -16.82
N ILE A 110 -4.31 0.41 -16.63
CA ILE A 110 -3.98 1.36 -17.68
C ILE A 110 -2.61 1.96 -17.35
N THR A 111 -1.61 1.71 -18.19
CA THR A 111 -0.29 2.33 -18.05
C THR A 111 -0.14 3.46 -19.05
N PHE A 112 0.21 4.65 -18.56
CA PHE A 112 0.64 5.79 -19.34
C PHE A 112 2.17 5.85 -19.22
N THR A 113 2.89 5.53 -20.29
CA THR A 113 4.35 5.42 -20.28
C THR A 113 4.97 6.41 -21.24
N VAL A 114 5.82 7.29 -20.70
CA VAL A 114 6.50 8.31 -21.49
C VAL A 114 7.74 7.73 -22.21
N PRO A 115 8.32 8.44 -23.20
CA PRO A 115 9.50 7.96 -23.90
C PRO A 115 10.65 7.64 -22.96
N THR A 116 11.49 6.67 -23.31
CA THR A 116 12.69 6.35 -22.50
C THR A 116 13.69 7.50 -22.43
N THR A 117 13.64 8.42 -23.40
CA THR A 117 14.43 9.67 -23.47
C THR A 117 13.87 10.80 -22.61
N ALA A 118 12.71 10.63 -22.00
CA ALA A 118 12.15 11.57 -21.04
C ALA A 118 13.05 11.68 -19.79
N ASN A 119 13.02 12.83 -19.13
CA ASN A 119 13.88 13.09 -17.97
C ASN A 119 13.27 12.44 -16.73
N SER A 120 14.11 11.83 -15.90
CA SER A 120 13.78 11.55 -14.51
C SER A 120 14.23 12.73 -13.65
N TYR A 121 13.42 13.13 -12.68
CA TYR A 121 13.78 14.13 -11.67
C TYR A 121 14.01 13.39 -10.35
N PRO A 122 15.27 13.10 -9.97
CA PRO A 122 15.57 12.37 -8.73
C PRO A 122 15.05 13.05 -7.47
N GLU A 123 14.82 14.36 -7.52
CA GLU A 123 14.15 15.19 -6.51
C GLU A 123 12.69 14.81 -6.29
N VAL A 124 12.00 14.31 -7.31
CA VAL A 124 10.58 13.91 -7.20
C VAL A 124 10.45 12.40 -7.04
N SER A 125 11.07 11.66 -7.96
CA SER A 125 11.09 10.21 -7.93
C SER A 125 12.18 9.69 -8.88
N PRO A 126 13.07 8.79 -8.41
CA PRO A 126 14.14 8.24 -9.26
C PRO A 126 13.62 7.29 -10.35
N THR A 127 12.37 6.83 -10.25
CA THR A 127 11.79 5.82 -11.16
C THR A 127 10.79 6.40 -12.15
N VAL A 128 10.27 7.60 -11.90
CA VAL A 128 9.26 8.24 -12.74
C VAL A 128 9.93 9.16 -13.76
N LYS A 129 9.58 8.98 -15.03
CA LYS A 129 10.04 9.86 -16.11
C LYS A 129 8.95 10.84 -16.53
N TRP A 130 9.37 12.02 -16.99
CA TRP A 130 8.51 13.15 -17.33
C TRP A 130 8.82 13.66 -18.75
N ALA A 131 7.79 13.72 -19.58
CA ALA A 131 7.85 14.22 -20.95
C ALA A 131 7.26 15.62 -21.08
N LYS A 132 7.54 16.26 -22.22
CA LYS A 132 7.16 17.66 -22.42
C LYS A 132 5.65 17.93 -22.56
N ASN A 133 4.89 17.00 -23.12
CA ASN A 133 3.46 17.23 -23.37
C ASN A 133 2.64 16.92 -22.11
N PHE A 134 1.69 17.80 -21.77
CA PHE A 134 0.73 17.53 -20.69
C PHE A 134 -0.54 16.92 -21.24
N PHE A 135 -1.16 16.07 -20.42
CA PHE A 135 -2.39 15.37 -20.76
C PHE A 135 -3.41 15.47 -19.63
N LYS A 136 -4.66 15.70 -20.01
CA LYS A 136 -5.80 15.37 -19.15
C LYS A 136 -6.14 13.91 -19.35
N TRP A 137 -6.64 13.27 -18.30
CA TRP A 137 -7.16 11.91 -18.38
C TRP A 137 -8.60 11.85 -17.91
N SER A 138 -9.36 10.90 -18.45
CA SER A 138 -10.66 10.52 -17.91
C SER A 138 -10.85 9.02 -18.07
N ILE A 139 -11.28 8.34 -17.01
CA ILE A 139 -11.45 6.88 -16.95
C ILE A 139 -12.81 6.62 -16.31
N SER A 140 -13.60 5.70 -16.88
CA SER A 140 -14.87 5.29 -16.29
C SER A 140 -15.14 3.81 -16.53
N VAL A 141 -15.82 3.18 -15.57
CA VAL A 141 -16.42 1.87 -15.71
C VAL A 141 -17.92 2.06 -15.75
N ASN A 142 -18.61 1.46 -16.73
CA ASN A 142 -20.04 1.64 -16.91
C ASN A 142 -20.75 0.29 -16.94
N LYS A 143 -21.86 0.20 -16.23
CA LYS A 143 -22.82 -0.90 -16.31
C LYS A 143 -24.12 -0.35 -16.86
N GLU A 144 -24.55 -0.85 -18.02
CA GLU A 144 -25.82 -0.44 -18.66
C GLU A 144 -25.93 1.09 -18.84
N GLY A 145 -24.81 1.75 -19.15
CA GLY A 145 -24.74 3.21 -19.32
C GLY A 145 -24.64 4.02 -18.03
N VAL A 146 -24.59 3.37 -16.86
CA VAL A 146 -24.41 4.01 -15.55
C VAL A 146 -22.99 3.81 -15.05
N GLU A 147 -22.29 4.91 -14.78
CA GLU A 147 -20.95 4.88 -14.22
C GLU A 147 -20.90 4.22 -12.84
N GLN A 148 -19.89 3.39 -12.64
CA GLN A 148 -19.57 2.69 -11.40
C GLN A 148 -18.41 3.41 -10.71
N LYS A 149 -18.77 4.37 -9.84
CA LYS A 149 -17.83 5.24 -9.11
C LYS A 149 -17.00 4.49 -8.08
N GLY A 150 -15.89 5.09 -7.65
CA GLY A 150 -15.09 4.57 -6.53
C GLY A 150 -14.34 3.28 -6.86
N ARG A 151 -14.05 3.02 -8.13
CA ARG A 151 -13.39 1.80 -8.61
C ARG A 151 -12.04 2.02 -9.28
N ILE A 152 -11.57 3.27 -9.31
CA ILE A 152 -10.35 3.68 -10.00
C ILE A 152 -9.36 4.19 -8.95
N TRP A 153 -8.15 3.65 -8.97
CA TRP A 153 -7.08 4.05 -8.06
C TRP A 153 -5.72 4.03 -8.75
N THR A 154 -4.72 4.54 -8.06
CA THR A 154 -3.29 4.36 -8.35
C THR A 154 -2.55 4.01 -7.05
N GLU A 155 -1.27 3.68 -7.13
CA GLU A 155 -0.41 3.43 -5.97
C GLU A 155 0.67 4.52 -5.84
N GLN A 156 0.96 5.22 -6.94
CA GLN A 156 1.75 6.45 -6.98
C GLN A 156 1.19 7.34 -8.09
N TYR A 157 0.76 8.54 -7.73
CA TYR A 157 0.22 9.51 -8.68
C TYR A 157 1.25 10.58 -9.01
N ALA A 158 1.72 10.62 -10.26
CA ALA A 158 2.65 11.65 -10.72
C ALA A 158 1.87 12.79 -11.39
N ILE A 159 1.85 13.95 -10.72
CA ILE A 159 1.03 15.11 -11.04
C ILE A 159 1.88 16.21 -11.65
N ARG A 160 1.34 16.83 -12.71
CA ARG A 160 1.86 18.07 -13.25
C ARG A 160 0.86 19.21 -13.10
N GLN A 161 1.32 20.35 -12.59
CA GLN A 161 0.57 21.61 -12.57
C GLN A 161 1.48 22.76 -13.05
N PRO A 162 1.07 23.60 -14.01
CA PRO A 162 1.86 24.77 -14.40
C PRO A 162 2.21 25.65 -13.19
N ALA A 163 3.36 26.32 -13.26
CA ALA A 163 3.85 27.19 -12.19
C ALA A 163 2.82 28.24 -11.74
N PRO A 164 2.13 29.00 -12.62
CA PRO A 164 1.26 30.09 -12.18
C PRO A 164 0.28 29.70 -11.05
N ALA A 165 0.25 30.50 -9.97
CA ALA A 165 -0.49 30.19 -8.74
C ALA A 165 -2.00 29.94 -8.92
N ASN A 166 -2.58 30.41 -10.03
CA ASN A 166 -3.97 30.13 -10.39
C ASN A 166 -4.24 28.65 -10.72
N TYR A 167 -3.20 27.82 -10.90
CA TYR A 167 -3.32 26.37 -11.01
C TYR A 167 -3.40 25.65 -9.66
N ALA A 168 -3.27 26.36 -8.53
CA ALA A 168 -3.57 25.82 -7.22
C ALA A 168 -5.02 25.33 -7.15
N VAL A 169 -5.23 24.19 -6.50
CA VAL A 169 -6.53 23.52 -6.47
C VAL A 169 -6.76 22.73 -5.20
N ASP A 170 -8.03 22.64 -4.81
CA ASP A 170 -8.48 21.73 -3.77
C ASP A 170 -8.92 20.42 -4.41
N PHE A 171 -8.55 19.29 -3.81
CA PHE A 171 -9.06 17.99 -4.21
C PHE A 171 -9.09 17.01 -3.03
N ASP A 172 -9.95 16.01 -3.17
CA ASP A 172 -9.99 14.88 -2.27
C ASP A 172 -9.29 13.67 -2.92
N SER A 173 -8.55 12.92 -2.13
CA SER A 173 -8.10 11.57 -2.45
C SER A 173 -8.47 10.62 -1.31
N TYR A 174 -8.60 9.34 -1.63
CA TYR A 174 -8.95 8.32 -0.65
C TYR A 174 -7.91 7.22 -0.67
N TYR A 175 -7.44 6.79 0.49
CA TYR A 175 -6.41 5.77 0.60
C TYR A 175 -6.99 4.53 1.26
N ILE A 176 -6.75 3.36 0.68
CA ILE A 176 -7.03 2.08 1.32
C ILE A 176 -5.72 1.39 1.64
N SER A 177 -5.54 1.01 2.90
CA SER A 177 -4.44 0.16 3.35
C SER A 177 -4.68 -1.32 3.02
N GLU A 178 -3.62 -2.12 2.98
CA GLU A 178 -3.72 -3.59 2.83
C GLU A 178 -4.51 -4.25 3.98
N ASN A 179 -4.69 -3.55 5.10
CA ASN A 179 -5.48 -3.97 6.26
C ASN A 179 -6.92 -3.45 6.25
N GLY A 180 -7.39 -2.81 5.18
CA GLY A 180 -8.77 -2.37 5.02
C GLY A 180 -9.15 -1.03 5.63
N TYR A 181 -8.21 -0.33 6.27
CA TYR A 181 -8.43 1.04 6.74
C TYR A 181 -8.52 2.00 5.56
N ILE A 182 -9.52 2.88 5.60
CA ILE A 182 -9.85 3.87 4.59
C ILE A 182 -9.58 5.25 5.18
N TYR A 183 -8.88 6.08 4.43
CA TYR A 183 -8.60 7.47 4.76
C TYR A 183 -9.12 8.37 3.66
N ARG A 184 -9.59 9.56 4.02
CA ARG A 184 -9.80 10.67 3.10
C ARG A 184 -8.74 11.72 3.37
N ALA A 185 -7.98 12.10 2.36
CA ALA A 185 -7.14 13.28 2.39
C ALA A 185 -7.81 14.39 1.59
N LYS A 186 -7.86 15.59 2.14
CA LYS A 186 -8.28 16.80 1.46
C LYS A 186 -7.10 17.75 1.37
N GLU A 187 -6.57 17.88 0.18
CA GLU A 187 -5.48 18.78 -0.15
C GLU A 187 -6.09 20.15 -0.50
N LYS A 188 -5.63 21.22 0.14
CA LYS A 188 -6.15 22.57 -0.08
C LYS A 188 -5.09 23.52 -0.63
N GLY A 189 -5.43 24.18 -1.73
CA GLY A 189 -4.52 25.07 -2.44
C GLY A 189 -3.27 24.35 -2.93
N TYR A 190 -3.43 23.08 -3.35
CA TYR A 190 -2.34 22.23 -3.81
C TYR A 190 -1.83 22.72 -5.16
N ASN A 191 -0.53 23.01 -5.23
CA ASN A 191 0.20 23.16 -6.48
C ASN A 191 1.53 22.44 -6.33
N GLY A 192 1.61 21.24 -6.87
CA GLY A 192 2.82 20.44 -6.74
C GLY A 192 3.75 20.52 -7.93
N GLN A 193 3.69 21.55 -8.78
CA GLN A 193 4.45 21.67 -10.04
C GLN A 193 4.80 20.34 -10.72
N ILE A 194 5.92 19.70 -10.37
CA ILE A 194 6.29 18.32 -10.74
C ILE A 194 6.28 17.46 -9.47
N SER A 195 5.15 16.84 -9.12
CA SER A 195 5.04 16.14 -7.83
C SER A 195 4.64 14.70 -7.97
N THR A 196 4.92 13.92 -6.93
CA THR A 196 4.28 12.62 -6.72
C THR A 196 3.54 12.56 -5.40
N LEU A 197 2.38 11.92 -5.40
CA LEU A 197 1.66 11.51 -4.20
C LEU A 197 1.67 10.00 -4.09
N SER A 198 1.96 9.51 -2.90
CA SER A 198 1.97 8.08 -2.60
C SER A 198 1.62 7.86 -1.14
N ALA A 199 1.27 6.62 -0.81
CA ALA A 199 1.07 6.26 0.58
C ALA A 199 1.47 4.82 0.85
N ASP A 200 1.96 4.55 2.03
CA ASP A 200 2.22 3.19 2.53
C ASP A 200 2.27 3.20 4.07
N GLY A 201 2.61 2.07 4.69
CA GLY A 201 2.69 1.94 6.15
C GLY A 201 4.03 2.33 6.76
N ILE A 202 4.95 2.96 6.01
CA ILE A 202 6.33 3.23 6.43
C ILE A 202 6.73 4.69 6.16
N GLY A 203 6.31 5.27 5.05
CA GLY A 203 6.66 6.62 4.64
C GLY A 203 8.11 6.72 4.20
N ILE A 204 8.85 7.64 4.82
CA ILE A 204 10.29 7.79 4.58
C ILE A 204 11.06 6.79 5.44
N ARG A 205 11.99 6.06 4.83
CA ARG A 205 12.81 5.03 5.50
C ARG A 205 14.30 5.37 5.52
N SER A 206 14.99 4.84 6.53
CA SER A 206 16.45 4.95 6.66
C SER A 206 17.19 3.85 5.88
N GLY A 207 18.13 4.25 5.03
CA GLY A 207 19.05 3.36 4.34
C GLY A 207 18.34 2.36 3.43
N LYS A 208 18.63 1.07 3.62
CA LYS A 208 17.90 -0.07 3.00
C LYS A 208 16.93 -0.73 3.98
N ASP A 209 16.92 -0.27 5.22
CA ASP A 209 16.05 -0.80 6.24
C ASP A 209 14.64 -0.28 5.99
N CYS A 210 13.64 -1.06 6.42
CA CYS A 210 12.23 -0.71 6.23
C CYS A 210 11.66 0.03 7.43
N THR A 211 12.52 0.70 8.18
CA THR A 211 12.16 1.44 9.39
C THR A 211 11.78 2.87 9.01
N SER A 212 10.55 3.26 9.33
CA SER A 212 10.10 4.65 9.20
C SER A 212 10.98 5.57 10.04
N VAL A 213 11.30 6.74 9.50
CA VAL A 213 12.03 7.79 10.23
C VAL A 213 11.10 8.82 10.87
N TYR A 214 9.79 8.77 10.59
CA TYR A 214 8.78 9.69 11.12
C TYR A 214 9.21 11.16 11.02
N LYS A 215 9.67 11.54 9.84
CA LYS A 215 10.10 12.91 9.50
C LYS A 215 10.22 13.10 8.00
N SER A 216 10.01 14.33 7.56
CA SER A 216 10.33 14.79 6.22
C SER A 216 11.85 14.85 6.01
N THR A 217 12.30 14.80 4.75
CA THR A 217 13.73 14.88 4.41
C THR A 217 13.98 15.65 3.12
N GLU A 218 15.14 16.29 3.06
CA GLU A 218 15.70 16.81 1.81
C GLU A 218 16.02 15.62 0.88
N VAL A 219 15.71 15.73 -0.40
CA VAL A 219 15.96 14.65 -1.37
C VAL A 219 17.47 14.45 -1.63
N SER A 220 18.27 15.47 -1.31
CA SER A 220 19.73 15.36 -1.33
C SER A 220 20.28 14.43 -0.25
N ASP A 221 19.55 14.20 0.86
CA ASP A 221 20.01 13.29 1.91
C ASP A 221 19.79 11.83 1.50
N LYS A 222 20.82 11.22 0.94
CA LYS A 222 20.80 9.84 0.45
C LYS A 222 20.72 8.77 1.56
N LYS A 223 20.72 9.18 2.83
CA LYS A 223 20.41 8.27 3.95
C LYS A 223 18.93 7.94 3.99
N TYR A 224 18.08 8.77 3.40
CA TYR A 224 16.63 8.63 3.47
C TYR A 224 16.03 8.49 2.08
N SER A 225 14.94 7.74 1.99
CA SER A 225 14.18 7.59 0.75
C SER A 225 12.76 7.19 1.05
N PRO A 226 11.77 7.49 0.19
CA PRO A 226 10.45 6.91 0.29
C PRO A 226 10.50 5.37 0.27
N ALA A 227 9.58 4.72 0.99
CA ALA A 227 9.51 3.27 1.06
C ALA A 227 9.02 2.63 -0.25
N LEU A 228 8.00 3.20 -0.91
CA LEU A 228 7.57 2.97 -2.30
C LEU A 228 7.96 1.59 -2.87
N GLU A 229 7.13 0.56 -2.64
CA GLU A 229 7.31 -0.84 -3.09
C GLU A 229 8.57 -1.56 -2.56
N ALA A 230 9.62 -0.85 -2.15
CA ALA A 230 10.87 -1.44 -1.66
C ALA A 230 10.71 -2.08 -0.28
N CYS A 231 9.72 -1.62 0.50
CA CYS A 231 9.51 -2.04 1.88
C CYS A 231 8.10 -2.52 2.22
N GLY A 232 7.29 -2.80 1.20
CA GLY A 232 5.91 -3.22 1.35
C GLY A 232 5.08 -2.72 0.17
N ASN A 233 3.81 -3.11 0.09
CA ASN A 233 2.93 -2.63 -0.96
C ASN A 233 2.54 -1.17 -0.71
N GLY A 234 2.48 -0.37 -1.78
CA GLY A 234 1.83 0.93 -1.74
C GLY A 234 0.35 0.77 -1.42
N TYR A 235 -0.20 1.75 -0.72
CA TYR A 235 -1.63 1.85 -0.47
C TYR A 235 -2.34 2.37 -1.72
N LYS A 236 -3.61 2.01 -1.87
CA LYS A 236 -4.40 2.34 -3.06
C LYS A 236 -5.00 3.73 -2.89
N LEU A 237 -4.55 4.68 -3.70
CA LEU A 237 -5.04 6.05 -3.82
C LEU A 237 -6.18 6.09 -4.84
N PHE A 238 -7.42 6.11 -4.36
CA PHE A 238 -8.63 6.32 -5.15
C PHE A 238 -8.92 7.81 -5.35
N PHE A 239 -9.42 8.16 -6.53
CA PHE A 239 -9.80 9.54 -6.88
C PHE A 239 -11.27 9.87 -6.53
N GLU A 240 -12.01 8.89 -6.01
CA GLU A 240 -13.37 9.00 -5.46
C GLU A 240 -13.44 8.13 -4.20
N GLU A 241 -14.47 8.33 -3.38
CA GLU A 241 -14.70 7.44 -2.22
C GLU A 241 -14.83 5.99 -2.72
N PRO A 242 -14.02 5.04 -2.19
CA PRO A 242 -14.02 3.67 -2.69
C PRO A 242 -15.38 3.00 -2.55
N ALA A 243 -15.82 2.30 -3.59
CA ALA A 243 -17.16 1.73 -3.61
C ALA A 243 -17.36 0.69 -2.50
N GLY A 244 -18.54 0.74 -1.88
CA GLY A 244 -18.96 -0.19 -0.83
C GLY A 244 -18.96 -1.67 -1.25
N ASP A 245 -19.07 -1.93 -2.56
CA ASP A 245 -19.20 -3.25 -3.17
C ASP A 245 -17.89 -3.79 -3.79
N LEU A 246 -16.75 -3.13 -3.57
CA LEU A 246 -15.44 -3.67 -3.91
C LEU A 246 -15.14 -4.95 -3.12
N PRO A 247 -14.55 -5.99 -3.74
CA PRO A 247 -14.19 -7.22 -3.04
C PRO A 247 -12.90 -7.05 -2.21
N ASP A 248 -12.65 -7.97 -1.28
CA ASP A 248 -11.36 -8.06 -0.58
C ASP A 248 -10.18 -8.20 -1.54
N LYS A 249 -10.35 -9.09 -2.54
CA LYS A 249 -9.33 -9.49 -3.50
C LYS A 249 -9.93 -9.72 -4.88
N ALA A 250 -9.12 -9.53 -5.91
CA ALA A 250 -9.52 -9.77 -7.28
C ALA A 250 -8.33 -10.26 -8.12
N LYS A 251 -8.64 -10.91 -9.26
CA LYS A 251 -7.64 -11.38 -10.21
C LYS A 251 -7.11 -10.23 -11.04
N ARG A 252 -5.80 -10.13 -11.18
CA ARG A 252 -5.09 -9.16 -12.03
C ARG A 252 -5.01 -9.63 -13.48
N TRP A 253 -4.65 -8.70 -14.37
CA TRP A 253 -4.36 -8.96 -15.78
C TRP A 253 -3.28 -10.04 -16.00
N ASP A 254 -2.33 -10.19 -15.08
CA ASP A 254 -1.27 -11.21 -15.09
C ASP A 254 -1.71 -12.57 -14.49
N GLY A 255 -2.98 -12.68 -14.09
CA GLY A 255 -3.57 -13.87 -13.52
C GLY A 255 -3.34 -14.07 -12.02
N LYS A 256 -2.53 -13.23 -11.37
CA LYS A 256 -2.32 -13.27 -9.92
C LYS A 256 -3.53 -12.70 -9.18
N ILE A 257 -3.61 -13.00 -7.89
CA ILE A 257 -4.60 -12.38 -6.99
C ILE A 257 -3.93 -11.24 -6.24
N ASP A 258 -4.62 -10.12 -6.15
CA ASP A 258 -4.21 -8.95 -5.37
C ASP A 258 -5.40 -8.43 -4.55
N TRP A 259 -5.10 -7.68 -3.50
CA TRP A 259 -6.12 -7.05 -2.67
C TRP A 259 -6.76 -5.85 -3.38
N VAL A 260 -7.97 -5.48 -2.98
CA VAL A 260 -8.68 -4.29 -3.49
C VAL A 260 -9.23 -3.48 -2.32
N ARG A 261 -10.18 -4.05 -1.56
CA ARG A 261 -10.72 -3.43 -0.34
C ARG A 261 -10.94 -4.51 0.74
N PRO A 262 -9.88 -4.97 1.41
CA PRO A 262 -9.98 -5.96 2.47
C PRO A 262 -10.85 -5.48 3.64
N ASP A 263 -11.53 -6.41 4.31
CA ASP A 263 -12.11 -6.14 5.63
C ASP A 263 -11.03 -5.89 6.70
N ILE A 264 -11.32 -4.97 7.62
CA ILE A 264 -10.46 -4.72 8.78
C ILE A 264 -10.46 -5.94 9.71
N LYS A 265 -9.26 -6.45 10.01
CA LYS A 265 -9.04 -7.50 11.00
C LYS A 265 -8.22 -6.96 12.15
N LYS A 266 -8.65 -7.23 13.38
CA LYS A 266 -7.89 -6.85 14.58
C LYS A 266 -6.60 -7.66 14.67
N PRO A 267 -5.47 -7.04 15.03
CA PRO A 267 -4.25 -7.79 15.35
C PRO A 267 -4.51 -8.79 16.47
N GLN A 268 -4.00 -10.01 16.29
CA GLN A 268 -4.16 -11.09 17.25
C GLN A 268 -2.80 -11.68 17.56
N LEU A 269 -2.53 -11.87 18.84
CA LEU A 269 -1.31 -12.52 19.31
C LEU A 269 -1.64 -13.84 20.00
N SER A 270 -0.82 -14.87 19.78
CA SER A 270 -0.91 -16.13 20.49
C SER A 270 0.44 -16.79 20.74
N GLU A 271 0.47 -17.71 21.69
CA GLU A 271 1.64 -18.57 21.99
C GLU A 271 2.92 -17.77 22.28
N LEU A 272 2.83 -16.75 23.15
CA LEU A 272 4.01 -16.06 23.64
C LEU A 272 4.83 -16.98 24.56
N HIS A 273 6.07 -17.25 24.17
CA HIS A 273 7.01 -18.12 24.85
C HIS A 273 8.38 -17.45 24.97
N PHE A 274 9.10 -17.79 26.03
CA PHE A 274 10.52 -17.48 26.20
C PHE A 274 11.30 -18.77 26.40
N GLU A 275 12.28 -19.02 25.55
CA GLU A 275 13.19 -20.15 25.63
C GLU A 275 14.56 -19.62 26.05
N PRO A 276 15.00 -19.83 27.32
CA PRO A 276 16.31 -19.35 27.76
C PRO A 276 17.43 -20.12 27.06
N ASP A 277 18.55 -19.45 26.86
CA ASP A 277 19.77 -20.08 26.38
C ASP A 277 20.33 -21.08 27.40
N SER A 278 21.23 -21.95 26.95
CA SER A 278 21.92 -22.90 27.82
C SER A 278 22.93 -22.24 28.78
N ALA A 279 23.31 -20.97 28.57
CA ALA A 279 24.25 -20.22 29.40
C ALA A 279 23.78 -20.14 30.87
N GLN A 280 24.70 -20.35 31.82
CA GLN A 280 24.33 -20.61 33.22
C GLN A 280 24.17 -19.37 34.10
N ASP A 281 24.67 -18.21 33.67
CA ASP A 281 24.73 -16.99 34.49
C ASP A 281 23.77 -15.90 34.04
N GLN A 282 23.29 -15.94 32.79
CA GLN A 282 22.51 -14.86 32.18
C GLN A 282 21.13 -15.30 31.70
N GLN A 283 20.11 -14.48 31.98
CA GLN A 283 18.71 -14.63 31.55
C GLN A 283 18.50 -14.23 30.08
N SER A 284 19.35 -14.75 29.19
CA SER A 284 19.24 -14.54 27.74
C SER A 284 18.41 -15.66 27.09
N GLY A 285 17.81 -15.41 25.94
CA GLY A 285 16.97 -16.41 25.28
C GLY A 285 16.34 -15.97 23.96
N THR A 286 15.41 -16.78 23.48
CA THR A 286 14.58 -16.47 22.31
C THR A 286 13.13 -16.28 22.74
N ILE A 287 12.57 -15.12 22.43
CA ILE A 287 11.15 -14.82 22.56
C ILE A 287 10.46 -15.26 21.27
N SER A 288 9.39 -16.04 21.37
CA SER A 288 8.63 -16.48 20.20
C SER A 288 7.13 -16.35 20.41
N PHE A 289 6.40 -16.01 19.34
CA PHE A 289 4.95 -15.84 19.36
C PHE A 289 4.40 -15.83 17.93
N PHE A 290 3.10 -16.06 17.77
CA PHE A 290 2.40 -15.80 16.52
C PHE A 290 1.70 -14.45 16.58
N LEU A 291 1.88 -13.65 15.54
CA LEU A 291 1.19 -12.38 15.37
C LEU A 291 0.47 -12.40 14.02
N TYR A 292 -0.85 -12.22 14.07
CA TYR A 292 -1.74 -12.26 12.92
C TYR A 292 -2.37 -10.90 12.66
N ASN A 293 -2.81 -10.69 11.41
CA ASN A 293 -3.57 -9.52 10.98
C ASN A 293 -2.86 -8.19 11.31
N PHE A 294 -1.54 -8.18 11.22
CA PHE A 294 -0.73 -7.02 11.52
C PHE A 294 0.38 -6.83 10.49
N ILE A 295 0.51 -5.59 10.03
CA ILE A 295 1.66 -5.04 9.31
C ILE A 295 1.99 -3.76 10.05
N GLY A 296 3.27 -3.53 10.32
CA GLY A 296 3.74 -2.36 11.03
C GLY A 296 4.77 -2.69 12.09
N GLN A 297 5.07 -1.69 12.93
CA GLN A 297 6.03 -1.80 14.02
C GLN A 297 5.36 -2.31 15.29
N TYR A 298 6.05 -3.18 16.01
CA TYR A 298 5.65 -3.64 17.33
C TYR A 298 6.86 -3.66 18.27
N GLU A 299 6.57 -3.63 19.55
CA GLU A 299 7.59 -3.61 20.60
C GLU A 299 7.49 -4.89 21.43
N ILE A 300 8.65 -5.39 21.86
CA ILE A 300 8.77 -6.41 22.89
C ILE A 300 9.32 -5.68 24.11
N LYS A 301 8.48 -5.50 25.10
CA LYS A 301 8.85 -4.87 26.37
C LYS A 301 9.17 -5.95 27.39
N ILE A 302 10.26 -5.75 28.13
CA ILE A 302 10.72 -6.68 29.15
C ILE A 302 10.83 -5.91 30.46
N ASP A 303 9.95 -6.24 31.39
CA ASP A 303 9.91 -5.79 32.77
C ASP A 303 10.99 -6.56 33.54
N ILE A 304 12.11 -5.90 33.85
CA ILE A 304 13.30 -6.57 34.37
C ILE A 304 13.18 -6.89 35.85
N ASP A 305 12.52 -6.04 36.64
CA ASP A 305 12.34 -6.25 38.08
C ASP A 305 10.99 -6.90 38.44
N ASN A 306 10.16 -7.17 37.43
CA ASN A 306 8.86 -7.80 37.53
C ASN A 306 7.92 -7.04 38.49
N ASP A 307 7.98 -5.70 38.44
CA ASP A 307 7.14 -4.82 39.24
C ASP A 307 5.75 -4.55 38.61
N GLY A 308 5.55 -5.03 37.38
CA GLY A 308 4.32 -4.88 36.59
C GLY A 308 4.30 -3.66 35.67
N SER A 309 5.32 -2.80 35.75
CA SER A 309 5.63 -1.73 34.80
C SER A 309 6.56 -2.26 33.70
N PHE A 310 6.41 -1.75 32.49
CA PHE A 310 7.25 -2.13 31.34
C PHE A 310 8.03 -0.94 30.76
N ASP A 311 8.04 0.16 31.50
CA ASP A 311 8.62 1.45 31.13
C ASP A 311 9.55 2.00 32.24
N GLY A 312 9.95 1.14 33.18
CA GLY A 312 10.92 1.41 34.24
C GLY A 312 12.32 1.74 33.72
N GLN A 313 13.21 2.17 34.62
CA GLN A 313 14.56 2.59 34.22
C GLN A 313 15.40 1.42 33.71
N SER A 314 15.23 0.22 34.27
CA SER A 314 15.94 -0.99 33.87
C SER A 314 15.27 -1.74 32.70
N ASP A 315 14.02 -1.40 32.39
CA ASP A 315 13.22 -2.12 31.40
C ASP A 315 13.75 -2.00 29.97
N VAL A 316 13.65 -3.12 29.27
CA VAL A 316 14.16 -3.26 27.91
C VAL A 316 13.02 -3.16 26.92
N THR A 317 13.24 -2.44 25.83
CA THR A 317 12.32 -2.38 24.70
C THR A 317 13.05 -2.78 23.44
N ILE A 318 12.66 -3.91 22.86
CA ILE A 318 13.15 -4.37 21.56
C ILE A 318 12.09 -3.99 20.52
N ARG A 319 12.50 -3.29 19.46
CA ARG A 319 11.60 -2.90 18.37
C ARG A 319 11.73 -3.85 17.20
N ALA A 320 10.61 -4.26 16.64
CA ALA A 320 10.54 -5.16 15.49
C ALA A 320 9.43 -4.73 14.53
N GLN A 321 9.42 -5.32 13.33
CA GLN A 321 8.51 -4.93 12.26
C GLN A 321 7.99 -6.14 11.49
N MET A 322 6.68 -6.15 11.21
CA MET A 322 6.05 -7.07 10.26
C MET A 322 5.87 -6.37 8.92
N LYS A 323 6.47 -6.91 7.87
CA LYS A 323 6.42 -6.33 6.51
C LYS A 323 5.26 -6.82 5.66
N ASN A 324 4.75 -8.02 5.97
CA ASN A 324 3.68 -8.66 5.22
C ASN A 324 2.65 -9.23 6.20
N LEU A 325 1.40 -9.36 5.75
CA LEU A 325 0.35 -10.14 6.42
C LEU A 325 0.72 -11.63 6.38
N SER A 326 1.70 -12.03 7.18
CA SER A 326 2.08 -13.42 7.40
C SER A 326 1.46 -13.92 8.69
N ASN A 327 1.07 -15.18 8.70
CA ASN A 327 0.66 -15.93 9.88
C ASN A 327 1.88 -16.55 10.61
N GLY A 328 3.04 -15.90 10.49
CA GLY A 328 4.34 -16.48 10.82
C GLY A 328 4.68 -16.40 12.30
N LEU A 329 5.31 -17.47 12.80
CA LEU A 329 6.03 -17.47 14.06
C LEU A 329 7.10 -16.37 14.03
N GLN A 330 7.01 -15.44 14.96
CA GLN A 330 8.04 -14.45 15.23
C GLN A 330 9.06 -15.04 16.20
N ARG A 331 10.33 -14.69 16.00
CA ARG A 331 11.44 -15.06 16.89
C ARG A 331 12.33 -13.85 17.09
N ILE A 332 12.46 -13.42 18.33
CA ILE A 332 13.21 -12.24 18.74
C ILE A 332 14.25 -12.67 19.75
N ARG A 333 15.50 -12.29 19.50
CA ARG A 333 16.61 -12.54 20.41
C ARG A 333 16.53 -11.55 21.58
N PHE A 334 16.67 -12.04 22.80
CA PHE A 334 16.93 -11.23 23.98
C PHE A 334 18.28 -11.61 24.57
N ASP A 335 19.16 -10.62 24.71
CA ASP A 335 20.53 -10.86 25.14
C ASP A 335 20.70 -10.99 26.65
N GLY A 336 19.62 -10.85 27.44
CA GLY A 336 19.69 -11.03 28.90
C GLY A 336 20.45 -9.91 29.61
N VAL A 337 20.43 -8.71 29.05
CA VAL A 337 20.96 -7.49 29.69
C VAL A 337 19.84 -6.46 29.84
N ASP A 338 19.92 -5.65 30.89
CA ASP A 338 19.01 -4.52 31.11
C ASP A 338 19.34 -3.33 30.20
N ARG A 339 18.58 -2.23 30.33
CA ARG A 339 18.81 -1.00 29.56
C ARG A 339 20.16 -0.33 29.86
N GLN A 340 20.77 -0.60 31.01
CA GLN A 340 22.10 -0.11 31.40
C GLN A 340 23.24 -1.06 31.00
N GLY A 341 22.91 -2.18 30.33
CA GLY A 341 23.88 -3.20 29.92
C GLY A 341 24.33 -4.12 31.06
N GLN A 342 23.67 -4.11 32.21
CA GLN A 342 23.95 -5.06 33.29
C GLN A 342 23.35 -6.42 32.97
N ILE A 343 24.09 -7.48 33.30
CA ILE A 343 23.63 -8.86 33.12
C ILE A 343 22.46 -9.12 34.07
N ILE A 344 21.38 -9.69 33.52
CA ILE A 344 20.25 -10.16 34.31
C ILE A 344 20.56 -11.59 34.76
N PRO A 345 20.67 -11.86 36.07
CA PRO A 345 21.00 -13.17 36.60
C PRO A 345 20.00 -14.23 36.13
N ARG A 346 20.51 -15.41 35.78
CA ARG A 346 19.66 -16.56 35.48
C ARG A 346 18.72 -16.86 36.65
N GLY A 347 17.43 -16.99 36.36
CA GLY A 347 16.37 -17.26 37.35
C GLY A 347 15.72 -16.01 37.95
N GLN A 348 16.25 -14.81 37.70
CA GLN A 348 15.52 -13.58 37.99
C GLN A 348 14.20 -13.57 37.22
N LYS A 349 13.09 -13.29 37.91
CA LYS A 349 11.78 -13.14 37.27
C LYS A 349 11.79 -11.90 36.38
N ILE A 350 11.33 -12.08 35.15
CA ILE A 350 11.11 -11.02 34.18
C ILE A 350 9.69 -11.12 33.62
N GLY A 351 9.05 -9.97 33.41
CA GLY A 351 7.84 -9.89 32.61
C GLY A 351 8.22 -9.68 31.14
N ILE A 352 7.55 -10.36 30.22
CA ILE A 352 7.73 -10.16 28.77
C ILE A 352 6.36 -9.82 28.19
N LYS A 353 6.28 -8.72 27.47
CA LYS A 353 5.05 -8.26 26.81
C LYS A 353 5.32 -7.89 25.36
N VAL A 354 4.46 -8.32 24.46
CA VAL A 354 4.43 -7.80 23.09
C VAL A 354 3.38 -6.69 23.03
N ALA A 355 3.79 -5.51 22.59
CA ALA A 355 2.93 -4.34 22.50
C ALA A 355 2.84 -3.87 21.04
N ILE A 356 1.62 -3.63 20.58
CA ILE A 356 1.36 -2.90 19.33
C ILE A 356 0.89 -1.51 19.73
N THR A 357 1.74 -0.52 19.50
CA THR A 357 1.46 0.88 19.85
C THR A 357 0.70 1.60 18.73
N ARG A 358 0.83 1.12 17.49
CA ARG A 358 0.22 1.70 16.29
C ARG A 358 -0.37 0.62 15.40
N VAL A 359 -1.62 0.83 14.97
CA VAL A 359 -2.23 0.15 13.83
C VAL A 359 -2.79 1.18 12.88
N ALA A 360 -3.32 0.74 11.74
CA ALA A 360 -3.94 1.66 10.79
C ALA A 360 -2.97 2.80 10.48
N GLU A 361 -1.69 2.45 10.35
CA GLU A 361 -0.65 3.43 10.11
C GLU A 361 -0.64 3.72 8.61
N ILE A 362 -0.70 4.99 8.29
CA ILE A 362 -0.57 5.50 6.93
C ILE A 362 0.44 6.64 6.97
N HIS A 363 1.35 6.62 6.02
CA HIS A 363 2.22 7.71 5.66
C HIS A 363 1.80 8.20 4.28
N LEU A 364 1.48 9.47 4.16
CA LEU A 364 1.24 10.18 2.90
C LEU A 364 2.56 10.85 2.54
N VAL A 365 3.26 10.29 1.56
CA VAL A 365 4.52 10.85 1.09
C VAL A 365 4.24 11.67 -0.17
N ALA A 366 4.46 12.97 -0.03
CA ALA A 366 4.41 13.93 -1.12
C ALA A 366 5.84 14.35 -1.48
N ALA A 367 6.19 14.33 -2.76
CA ALA A 367 7.49 14.79 -3.24
C ALA A 367 7.33 16.06 -4.07
N ASP A 368 8.18 17.06 -3.81
CA ASP A 368 8.30 18.28 -4.63
C ASP A 368 6.98 19.07 -4.75
N VAL A 369 6.32 19.31 -3.60
CA VAL A 369 5.03 20.02 -3.55
C VAL A 369 5.22 21.51 -3.30
N GLU A 370 4.99 22.30 -4.34
CA GLU A 370 5.26 23.73 -4.28
C GLU A 370 4.27 24.59 -3.50
N GLY A 371 3.09 24.08 -3.17
CA GLY A 371 2.10 24.84 -2.45
C GLY A 371 1.05 23.94 -1.84
N ARG A 372 0.72 24.23 -0.58
CA ARG A 372 -0.36 23.60 0.19
C ARG A 372 -0.99 24.68 1.06
N THR A 373 -1.55 25.72 0.42
CA THR A 373 -1.85 26.99 1.10
C THR A 373 -2.94 26.89 2.15
N GLY A 374 -3.85 25.93 2.01
CA GLY A 374 -4.88 25.63 3.02
C GLY A 374 -4.56 24.44 3.91
N GLY A 375 -3.38 23.81 3.75
CA GLY A 375 -2.99 22.61 4.47
C GLY A 375 -3.63 21.32 3.96
N LEU A 376 -3.38 20.26 4.71
CA LEU A 376 -3.90 18.91 4.51
C LEU A 376 -4.88 18.58 5.64
N GLU A 377 -6.07 18.10 5.30
CA GLU A 377 -6.96 17.40 6.23
C GLU A 377 -6.86 15.90 5.96
N LEU A 378 -6.61 15.10 6.98
CA LEU A 378 -6.61 13.65 6.89
C LEU A 378 -7.64 13.08 7.86
N THR A 379 -8.58 12.27 7.36
CA THR A 379 -9.60 11.62 8.18
C THR A 379 -9.58 10.12 7.94
N ARG A 380 -9.33 9.33 8.98
CA ARG A 380 -9.58 7.88 8.95
C ARG A 380 -11.10 7.65 9.04
N MET A 381 -11.66 7.03 8.01
CA MET A 381 -13.12 6.91 7.81
C MET A 381 -13.73 5.68 8.48
N ASN A 382 -12.93 4.65 8.78
CA ASN A 382 -13.40 3.39 9.35
C ASN A 382 -12.43 2.78 10.38
N GLY A 383 -12.88 1.70 11.03
CA GLY A 383 -12.18 1.04 12.12
C GLY A 383 -12.56 1.56 13.49
N GLU A 384 -11.90 1.06 14.53
CA GLU A 384 -12.20 1.42 15.93
C GLU A 384 -12.01 2.93 16.16
N ASN A 385 -12.96 3.56 16.85
CA ASN A 385 -13.00 5.00 17.13
C ASN A 385 -13.06 5.95 15.93
N ALA A 386 -13.24 5.45 14.70
CA ALA A 386 -13.43 6.30 13.53
C ALA A 386 -14.81 7.01 13.55
N PRO A 387 -14.93 8.21 12.95
CA PRO A 387 -13.87 8.95 12.25
C PRO A 387 -12.87 9.63 13.20
N VAL A 388 -11.59 9.66 12.81
CA VAL A 388 -10.51 10.36 13.53
C VAL A 388 -9.72 11.20 12.54
N SER A 389 -9.37 12.43 12.92
CA SER A 389 -8.67 13.37 12.04
C SER A 389 -7.27 13.77 12.50
N ASP A 390 -6.70 13.04 13.46
CA ASP A 390 -5.36 13.30 13.99
C ASP A 390 -4.32 12.99 12.91
N MET A 391 -3.38 13.91 12.73
CA MET A 391 -2.31 13.80 11.73
C MET A 391 -1.03 14.39 12.31
N CYS A 392 0.08 13.73 12.06
CA CYS A 392 1.39 14.10 12.56
C CYS A 392 2.35 14.39 11.40
N TRP A 393 3.35 15.22 11.64
CA TRP A 393 4.46 15.51 10.74
C TRP A 393 5.70 15.87 11.58
N ASN A 394 6.87 15.85 10.96
CA ASN A 394 8.10 16.32 11.61
C ASN A 394 9.09 16.82 10.56
N ASP A 395 9.27 18.13 10.58
CA ASP A 395 10.00 18.89 9.59
C ASP A 395 11.18 19.65 10.23
N THR A 396 11.46 19.40 11.53
CA THR A 396 12.46 20.14 12.31
C THR A 396 13.90 19.97 11.81
N ASP A 397 14.15 18.88 11.08
CA ASP A 397 15.47 18.56 10.53
C ASP A 397 15.68 19.14 9.11
N LEU A 398 14.62 19.68 8.49
CA LEU A 398 14.71 20.32 7.18
C LEU A 398 15.44 21.65 7.27
N LYS A 399 16.14 22.03 6.20
CA LYS A 399 16.82 23.31 6.18
C LYS A 399 15.78 24.43 6.15
N PRO A 400 15.79 25.41 7.07
CA PRO A 400 14.85 26.52 7.00
C PRO A 400 15.06 27.34 5.72
N LEU A 401 13.98 27.87 5.18
CA LEU A 401 14.01 28.83 4.08
C LEU A 401 14.31 30.23 4.61
N THR A 402 14.72 31.14 3.72
CA THR A 402 14.99 32.54 4.08
C THR A 402 13.71 33.34 4.33
N LEU A 403 12.58 32.90 3.78
CA LEU A 403 11.27 33.55 3.91
C LEU A 403 10.32 32.66 4.70
N ASP A 404 10.01 33.07 5.93
CA ASP A 404 9.12 32.32 6.83
C ASP A 404 7.73 32.08 6.25
N SER A 405 7.23 32.98 5.39
CA SER A 405 5.92 32.83 4.73
C SER A 405 5.83 31.63 3.80
N LEU A 406 6.97 31.06 3.40
CA LEU A 406 7.06 29.88 2.54
C LEU A 406 7.21 28.59 3.33
N MET A 407 7.22 28.64 4.67
CA MET A 407 7.34 27.49 5.56
C MET A 407 6.03 27.23 6.33
N PRO A 408 5.81 26.01 6.83
CA PRO A 408 4.77 25.76 7.81
C PRO A 408 4.97 26.59 9.07
N THR A 409 3.86 27.04 9.64
CA THR A 409 3.87 27.74 10.93
C THR A 409 4.33 26.86 12.08
N ASP A 410 4.18 25.55 11.94
CA ASP A 410 4.62 24.55 12.90
C ASP A 410 5.37 23.44 12.16
N LEU A 411 6.64 23.25 12.53
CA LEU A 411 7.51 22.21 11.96
C LEU A 411 7.45 20.90 12.77
N ASP A 412 6.84 20.89 13.96
CA ASP A 412 6.79 19.72 14.85
C ASP A 412 5.36 19.33 15.20
N GLY A 413 4.70 18.67 14.24
CA GLY A 413 3.38 18.08 14.44
C GLY A 413 3.39 16.72 15.14
N ARG A 414 4.46 16.29 15.82
CA ARG A 414 4.54 14.93 16.42
C ARG A 414 3.53 14.68 17.54
N SER A 415 2.87 15.72 18.04
CA SER A 415 1.71 15.60 18.93
C SER A 415 0.44 15.10 18.24
N CYS A 416 0.45 14.99 16.90
CA CYS A 416 -0.64 14.54 16.05
C CYS A 416 -1.92 15.38 16.22
N PRO A 417 -1.87 16.72 16.01
CA PRO A 417 -3.05 17.55 16.18
C PRO A 417 -4.17 17.17 15.20
N GLY A 418 -5.41 17.55 15.55
CA GLY A 418 -6.55 17.37 14.65
C GLY A 418 -6.35 18.19 13.38
N SER A 419 -6.45 17.54 12.22
CA SER A 419 -6.21 18.14 10.90
C SER A 419 -7.44 18.83 10.29
N THR A 420 -8.58 18.86 10.99
CA THR A 420 -9.80 19.54 10.52
C THR A 420 -9.52 21.02 10.30
N GLY A 421 -9.87 21.56 9.12
CA GLY A 421 -9.53 22.93 8.72
C GLY A 421 -8.26 23.02 7.88
N GLY A 422 -7.41 21.99 7.92
CA GLY A 422 -6.14 21.89 7.20
C GLY A 422 -4.97 22.30 8.09
N VAL A 423 -3.99 21.41 8.19
CA VAL A 423 -2.73 21.65 8.93
C VAL A 423 -1.53 21.39 8.02
N HIS A 424 -0.31 21.68 8.49
CA HIS A 424 0.91 21.51 7.71
C HIS A 424 0.84 22.21 6.33
N ALA A 425 0.63 23.53 6.37
CA ALA A 425 0.36 24.39 5.21
C ALA A 425 1.55 25.29 4.88
N TRP A 426 1.77 25.58 3.60
CA TRP A 426 2.73 26.61 3.14
C TRP A 426 2.24 27.30 1.86
N VAL A 427 2.69 28.54 1.67
CA VAL A 427 2.33 29.35 0.51
C VAL A 427 3.03 28.85 -0.74
N TYR A 428 2.33 28.90 -1.88
CA TYR A 428 2.91 28.56 -3.18
C TYR A 428 4.04 29.51 -3.59
N ASN A 429 5.19 28.94 -3.99
CA ASN A 429 6.31 29.63 -4.63
C ASN A 429 7.13 28.61 -5.45
N ASP A 430 8.06 29.04 -6.31
CA ASP A 430 9.00 28.15 -7.01
C ASP A 430 10.09 27.59 -6.10
N GLU A 431 10.37 28.25 -4.97
CA GLU A 431 11.30 27.79 -3.92
C GLU A 431 10.56 27.61 -2.59
N SER A 432 9.39 26.95 -2.63
CA SER A 432 8.56 26.79 -1.44
C SER A 432 9.08 25.71 -0.49
N TRP A 433 8.36 25.47 0.62
CA TRP A 433 8.72 24.44 1.59
C TRP A 433 8.91 23.04 0.99
N GLY A 434 8.10 22.64 0.02
CA GLY A 434 8.15 21.27 -0.51
C GLY A 434 9.18 21.06 -1.61
N ASN A 435 9.82 22.12 -2.11
CA ASN A 435 10.80 22.06 -3.20
C ASN A 435 11.99 21.16 -2.85
N ALA A 436 12.23 20.15 -3.69
CA ALA A 436 13.26 19.13 -3.52
C ALA A 436 13.21 18.40 -2.16
N ARG A 437 11.99 18.17 -1.64
CA ARG A 437 11.74 17.44 -0.39
C ARG A 437 10.78 16.28 -0.57
N TYR A 438 10.99 15.27 0.27
CA TYR A 438 9.96 14.30 0.61
C TYR A 438 9.30 14.76 1.90
N ILE A 439 8.04 15.15 1.79
CA ILE A 439 7.17 15.52 2.92
C ILE A 439 6.41 14.28 3.36
N ASP A 440 6.50 13.95 4.65
CA ASP A 440 5.87 12.76 5.25
C ASP A 440 4.85 13.20 6.31
N ASP A 441 3.57 13.07 5.93
CA ASP A 441 2.43 13.27 6.82
C ASP A 441 1.89 11.90 7.22
N TRP A 442 1.76 11.61 8.51
CA TRP A 442 1.29 10.28 8.94
C TRP A 442 0.15 10.34 9.94
N ALA A 443 -0.62 9.26 9.97
CA ALA A 443 -1.62 9.01 10.98
C ALA A 443 -1.59 7.54 11.37
N PHE A 444 -2.00 7.26 12.60
CA PHE A 444 -2.16 5.91 13.10
C PHE A 444 -3.32 5.88 14.10
N ALA A 445 -3.78 4.69 14.42
CA ALA A 445 -4.70 4.45 15.52
C ALA A 445 -4.02 3.61 16.60
N SER A 446 -4.39 3.84 17.84
CA SER A 446 -4.11 2.88 18.91
C SER A 446 -5.13 1.74 18.83
N VAL A 447 -4.67 0.51 19.05
CA VAL A 447 -5.55 -0.65 19.23
C VAL A 447 -5.13 -1.42 20.46
N LYS A 448 -6.09 -2.16 21.03
CA LYS A 448 -5.79 -3.22 21.98
C LYS A 448 -5.54 -4.53 21.22
N LEU A 449 -4.40 -5.16 21.50
CA LEU A 449 -4.15 -6.54 21.08
C LEU A 449 -5.23 -7.46 21.64
N THR A 450 -5.65 -8.45 20.84
CA THR A 450 -6.46 -9.56 21.34
C THR A 450 -5.57 -10.77 21.58
N GLY A 451 -5.69 -11.41 22.75
CA GLY A 451 -4.91 -12.58 23.16
C GLY A 451 -4.11 -12.35 24.45
N ASN A 452 -3.29 -13.34 24.83
CA ASN A 452 -2.33 -13.19 25.92
C ASN A 452 -1.06 -12.55 25.36
N ASP A 453 -0.91 -11.24 25.57
CA ASP A 453 0.19 -10.43 25.09
C ASP A 453 1.36 -10.34 26.08
N SER A 454 1.23 -10.93 27.27
CA SER A 454 2.27 -10.95 28.29
C SER A 454 2.45 -12.31 28.97
N ILE A 455 3.68 -12.59 29.40
CA ILE A 455 4.07 -13.72 30.27
C ILE A 455 5.03 -13.25 31.36
N VAL A 456 5.17 -14.05 32.41
CA VAL A 456 6.25 -13.92 33.41
C VAL A 456 7.13 -15.17 33.32
N TYR A 457 8.45 -15.00 33.40
CA TYR A 457 9.43 -16.07 33.31
C TYR A 457 10.52 -15.94 34.40
N PRO A 458 11.00 -17.03 35.03
CA PRO A 458 10.48 -18.39 34.92
C PRO A 458 9.08 -18.48 35.56
N GLN A 459 8.27 -19.44 35.09
CA GLN A 459 7.01 -19.74 35.75
C GLN A 459 7.27 -20.37 37.13
N ASP A 460 6.37 -20.19 38.10
CA ASP A 460 6.58 -20.64 39.49
C ASP A 460 6.91 -22.15 39.62
N ASP A 461 6.42 -22.98 38.68
CA ASP A 461 6.73 -24.41 38.64
C ASP A 461 8.14 -24.70 38.09
N GLU A 462 8.66 -23.85 37.20
CA GLU A 462 10.05 -23.91 36.73
C GLU A 462 11.02 -23.36 37.79
N GLU A 463 10.60 -22.36 38.57
CA GLU A 463 11.38 -21.78 39.67
C GLU A 463 11.75 -22.85 40.72
N LYS A 464 10.83 -23.78 41.02
CA LYS A 464 11.13 -24.93 41.90
C LYS A 464 12.18 -25.85 41.30
N ALA A 465 12.12 -26.14 40.00
CA ALA A 465 13.09 -27.00 39.33
C ALA A 465 14.49 -26.37 39.21
N VAL A 466 14.58 -25.04 39.10
CA VAL A 466 15.85 -24.29 39.08
C VAL A 466 16.47 -24.21 40.48
N ASN A 467 15.66 -23.97 41.50
CA ASN A 467 16.14 -23.86 42.89
C ASN A 467 16.49 -25.21 43.52
N GLU A 468 15.89 -26.32 43.09
CA GLU A 468 16.21 -27.68 43.54
C GLU A 468 17.42 -28.30 42.82
N GLY A 469 18.44 -27.49 42.49
CA GLY A 469 19.62 -27.91 41.75
C GLY A 469 20.13 -29.32 42.09
N SER A 470 20.22 -30.17 41.06
CA SER A 470 20.82 -31.53 41.04
C SER A 470 19.86 -32.74 41.13
N ASN A 471 19.12 -33.00 40.05
CA ASN A 471 18.94 -34.36 39.50
C ASN A 471 18.46 -34.30 38.03
N THR A 472 19.35 -33.81 37.17
CA THR A 472 19.18 -33.45 35.75
C THR A 472 18.99 -34.62 34.77
N LEU A 473 18.41 -35.75 35.19
CA LEU A 473 18.20 -36.90 34.29
C LEU A 473 16.73 -37.23 33.98
N VAL A 474 15.77 -36.70 34.74
CA VAL A 474 14.35 -37.08 34.59
C VAL A 474 13.51 -36.02 33.87
N VAL A 475 13.80 -34.72 34.05
CA VAL A 475 13.00 -33.63 33.44
C VAL A 475 13.30 -33.48 31.94
N GLY A 476 14.55 -33.67 31.52
CA GLY A 476 14.93 -33.68 30.09
C GLY A 476 14.24 -34.80 29.29
N ALA A 477 13.93 -35.94 29.92
CA ALA A 477 13.21 -37.03 29.27
C ALA A 477 11.71 -36.72 29.05
N MET A 478 11.08 -35.92 29.92
CA MET A 478 9.68 -35.54 29.74
C MET A 478 9.48 -34.48 28.64
N LEU A 479 10.35 -33.48 28.55
CA LEU A 479 10.27 -32.45 27.50
C LEU A 479 10.57 -33.01 26.09
N ILE A 480 11.54 -33.93 25.97
CA ILE A 480 11.78 -34.67 24.72
C ILE A 480 10.59 -35.57 24.38
N GLY A 481 9.95 -36.18 25.39
CA GLY A 481 8.73 -36.97 25.22
C GLY A 481 7.55 -36.15 24.69
N VAL A 482 7.31 -34.96 25.24
CA VAL A 482 6.20 -34.08 24.80
C VAL A 482 6.45 -33.55 23.39
N LEU A 483 7.67 -33.12 23.05
CA LEU A 483 8.00 -32.67 21.70
C LEU A 483 7.96 -33.82 20.67
N ALA A 484 8.37 -35.03 21.06
CA ALA A 484 8.21 -36.20 20.21
C ALA A 484 6.73 -36.53 19.98
N VAL A 485 5.88 -36.46 21.01
CA VAL A 485 4.43 -36.71 20.90
C VAL A 485 3.74 -35.64 20.06
N VAL A 486 4.05 -34.35 20.24
CA VAL A 486 3.49 -33.27 19.42
C VAL A 486 3.95 -33.40 17.97
N GLY A 487 5.22 -33.70 17.72
CA GLY A 487 5.75 -34.00 16.38
C GLY A 487 5.05 -35.20 15.73
N LEU A 488 4.78 -36.26 16.50
CA LEU A 488 4.07 -37.46 16.03
C LEU A 488 2.60 -37.18 15.74
N VAL A 489 1.92 -36.38 16.58
CA VAL A 489 0.53 -35.95 16.36
C VAL A 489 0.42 -35.08 15.11
N VAL A 490 1.32 -34.11 14.92
CA VAL A 490 1.37 -33.27 13.71
C VAL A 490 1.66 -34.13 12.47
N PHE A 491 2.61 -35.07 12.55
CA PHE A 491 2.93 -35.99 11.44
C PHE A 491 1.75 -36.91 11.10
N VAL A 492 1.03 -37.43 12.11
CA VAL A 492 -0.18 -38.26 11.92
C VAL A 492 -1.31 -37.44 11.31
N ILE A 493 -1.54 -36.20 11.76
CA ILE A 493 -2.54 -35.30 11.17
C ILE A 493 -2.22 -34.99 9.71
N ILE A 494 -0.94 -34.75 9.38
CA ILE A 494 -0.49 -34.53 7.99
C ILE A 494 -0.71 -35.81 7.15
N LYS A 495 -0.37 -37.00 7.66
CA LYS A 495 -0.61 -38.26 6.94
C LYS A 495 -2.09 -38.58 6.77
N ILE A 496 -2.95 -38.30 7.76
CA ILE A 496 -4.40 -38.50 7.66
C ILE A 496 -5.00 -37.54 6.62
N LYS A 497 -4.58 -36.26 6.60
CA LYS A 497 -4.98 -35.31 5.54
C LYS A 497 -4.52 -35.78 4.15
N LYS A 498 -3.29 -36.28 4.02
CA LYS A 498 -2.75 -36.78 2.75
C LYS A 498 -3.45 -38.08 2.29
N LYS A 499 -3.87 -38.94 3.22
CA LYS A 499 -4.63 -40.17 2.92
C LYS A 499 -6.08 -39.88 2.56
N LYS A 500 -6.72 -38.88 3.18
CA LYS A 500 -8.07 -38.40 2.78
C LYS A 500 -8.07 -37.75 1.39
N ASN A 501 -6.99 -37.09 0.98
CA ASN A 501 -6.86 -36.60 -0.40
C ASN A 501 -6.59 -37.69 -1.44
N ASN A 502 -6.17 -38.90 -1.01
CA ASN A 502 -5.82 -40.00 -1.91
C ASN A 502 -6.85 -41.15 -1.91
N GLN A 503 -7.99 -41.02 -1.23
CA GLN A 503 -9.07 -42.00 -1.32
C GLN A 503 -10.28 -41.42 -2.09
N ASN A 504 -10.43 -41.96 -3.30
CA ASN A 504 -11.65 -42.09 -4.10
C ASN A 504 -12.28 -40.81 -4.67
N ILE A 505 -11.71 -40.35 -5.79
CA ILE A 505 -12.54 -39.89 -6.91
C ILE A 505 -13.08 -41.16 -7.60
N PRO A 506 -14.40 -41.37 -7.70
CA PRO A 506 -14.96 -42.47 -8.49
C PRO A 506 -14.52 -42.34 -9.96
N PRO A 507 -14.28 -43.45 -10.69
CA PRO A 507 -14.04 -43.36 -12.12
C PRO A 507 -15.22 -42.66 -12.79
N GLY A 508 -14.93 -41.55 -13.47
CA GLY A 508 -15.91 -40.85 -14.30
C GLY A 508 -16.44 -41.77 -15.41
N PRO A 509 -17.63 -41.49 -15.95
CA PRO A 509 -18.21 -42.26 -17.04
C PRO A 509 -17.23 -42.32 -18.24
N PRO A 510 -17.20 -43.43 -18.99
CA PRO A 510 -16.31 -43.60 -20.13
C PRO A 510 -16.52 -42.47 -21.14
N SER A 511 -15.42 -41.87 -21.58
CA SER A 511 -15.42 -40.88 -22.63
C SER A 511 -16.09 -41.44 -23.90
N PRO A 512 -16.94 -40.65 -24.60
CA PRO A 512 -17.50 -41.07 -25.88
C PRO A 512 -16.38 -41.36 -26.89
N PRO A 513 -16.60 -42.30 -27.82
CA PRO A 513 -15.59 -42.70 -28.80
C PRO A 513 -15.15 -41.51 -29.65
N ALA A 514 -13.83 -41.41 -29.85
CA ALA A 514 -13.24 -40.40 -30.70
C ALA A 514 -13.82 -40.50 -32.13
N PRO A 515 -14.19 -39.37 -32.77
CA PRO A 515 -14.59 -39.38 -34.16
C PRO A 515 -13.43 -39.86 -35.05
N PRO A 516 -13.73 -40.53 -36.18
CA PRO A 516 -12.73 -41.10 -37.06
C PRO A 516 -11.82 -40.02 -37.64
N SER A 517 -10.51 -40.24 -37.53
CA SER A 517 -9.47 -39.43 -38.16
C SER A 517 -9.65 -39.43 -39.68
N LEU A 518 -9.99 -38.27 -40.23
CA LEU A 518 -9.95 -38.01 -41.67
C LEU A 518 -8.47 -37.92 -42.11
N THR A 519 -8.01 -38.96 -42.79
CA THR A 519 -6.77 -38.96 -43.56
C THR A 519 -6.95 -38.03 -44.76
N ILE A 520 -6.41 -36.80 -44.68
CA ILE A 520 -6.22 -35.95 -45.84
C ILE A 520 -4.77 -36.11 -46.31
N THR A 521 -4.61 -36.87 -47.39
CA THR A 521 -3.43 -36.83 -48.26
C THR A 521 -3.40 -35.49 -48.98
N GLY A 522 -2.42 -34.65 -48.66
CA GLY A 522 -2.19 -33.34 -49.27
C GLY A 522 -0.71 -33.05 -49.43
N GLN A 523 -0.22 -33.36 -50.62
CA GLN A 523 1.09 -33.10 -51.19
C GLN A 523 1.28 -31.60 -51.46
N GLY A 524 2.46 -31.02 -51.16
CA GLY A 524 2.81 -29.68 -51.66
C GLY A 524 3.84 -28.89 -50.83
N ASP A 525 5.07 -28.92 -51.31
CA ASP A 525 6.05 -27.83 -51.42
C ASP A 525 6.66 -27.15 -50.17
N SER A 526 7.93 -27.47 -49.98
CA SER A 526 8.90 -26.79 -49.11
C SER A 526 9.31 -25.41 -49.66
N PRO A 527 9.45 -24.37 -48.81
CA PRO A 527 10.25 -23.20 -49.11
C PRO A 527 11.67 -23.28 -48.50
N PRO A 528 12.65 -22.54 -49.07
CA PRO A 528 14.08 -22.79 -48.87
C PRO A 528 14.63 -22.22 -47.56
N GLY A 529 15.71 -22.87 -47.09
CA GLY A 529 16.40 -22.58 -45.85
C GLY A 529 17.03 -21.18 -45.78
N PHE A 530 16.91 -20.57 -44.61
CA PHE A 530 17.67 -19.39 -44.21
C PHE A 530 18.97 -19.85 -43.52
N ASN A 531 20.10 -19.54 -44.15
CA ASN A 531 21.43 -19.67 -43.58
C ASN A 531 21.60 -18.66 -42.43
N GLY A 532 21.77 -19.15 -41.20
CA GLY A 532 22.24 -18.37 -40.07
C GLY A 532 23.75 -18.12 -40.19
N SER A 533 24.14 -16.86 -40.33
CA SER A 533 25.52 -16.41 -40.23
C SER A 533 25.95 -16.30 -38.77
N ASN A 534 27.11 -16.89 -38.45
CA ASN A 534 27.79 -16.74 -37.18
C ASN A 534 28.32 -15.30 -37.02
N GLY A 535 27.79 -14.56 -36.05
CA GLY A 535 28.40 -13.31 -35.57
C GLY A 535 29.55 -13.59 -34.58
N PRO A 536 30.62 -12.78 -34.57
CA PRO A 536 31.74 -12.96 -33.67
C PRO A 536 31.40 -12.58 -32.21
N PRO A 537 32.07 -13.18 -31.21
CA PRO A 537 31.82 -12.91 -29.80
C PRO A 537 32.30 -11.50 -29.38
N PRO A 538 31.69 -10.92 -28.32
CA PRO A 538 32.05 -9.60 -27.82
C PRO A 538 33.42 -9.59 -27.12
N PRO A 539 34.15 -8.44 -27.14
CA PRO A 539 35.44 -8.32 -26.48
C PRO A 539 35.31 -8.27 -24.95
N PRO A 540 36.35 -8.69 -24.20
CA PRO A 540 36.35 -8.67 -22.75
C PRO A 540 36.45 -7.24 -22.18
N PRO A 541 36.04 -7.04 -20.91
CA PRO A 541 36.05 -5.72 -20.28
C PRO A 541 37.48 -5.26 -19.98
N ALA A 542 37.74 -3.98 -20.20
CA ALA A 542 39.02 -3.33 -19.89
C ALA A 542 39.24 -3.23 -18.36
N GLN A 543 40.50 -3.43 -17.95
CA GLN A 543 40.99 -3.19 -16.59
C GLN A 543 41.17 -1.70 -16.32
#